data_AF-A0A9X4MJ74-F1
#
_entry.id   AF-A0A9X4MJ74-F1
#
_cell.length_a   1.000
_cell.length_b   1.000
_cell.length_c   1.000
_cell.angle_alpha   90.00
_cell.angle_beta   90.00
_cell.angle_gamma   90.00
#
_symmetry.space_group_name_H-M   'P 1'
#
loop_
_entity.id
_entity.type
_entity.pdbx_description
1 polymer ?
#
loop_
_entity_poly.entity_id
_entity_poly.type
_entity_poly.pdbx_seq_one_letter_code
_entity_poly.pdbx_strand_id
1 'polypeptide(L)'
;MRLSERRKEGAFYFAVQHTAGEVAGGEVEIAVFAAVPEGEGVLLLLRSLYFDEQSLGHIDNFCKEFAYDPHYRKLCLYGAAHWCRVARLYEANARILQDEQPVGPAALEKNCRELFHLLRRDLVRIESRPEYQAEMARVNRGAEEALQEALGLLARIKGLKVVSACQGSGMLQFGERRLYLPSCHGPKASIVMEHFPHSLKNHLQSGPLGQQHLALFEENRLSADHPAHNPRFIRLLTASLHPFLQKHPHT
;
A
#
# COMPACT_ATOMS: atom_id res chain seq x y z
N MET A 1 20.19 9.36 17.76
CA MET A 1 19.62 10.44 18.61
C MET A 1 19.51 9.91 20.03
N ARG A 2 20.25 10.50 20.96
CA ARG A 2 20.36 10.01 22.36
C ARG A 2 19.01 10.22 23.08
N LEU A 3 18.69 9.39 24.08
CA LEU A 3 17.45 9.52 24.86
C LEU A 3 17.25 10.92 25.48
N SER A 4 18.34 11.64 25.78
CA SER A 4 18.33 13.01 26.33
C SER A 4 17.81 14.07 25.37
N GLU A 5 17.77 13.79 24.06
CA GLU A 5 17.23 14.70 23.04
C GLU A 5 15.74 14.45 22.77
N ARG A 6 15.15 13.44 23.43
CA ARG A 6 13.75 13.05 23.29
C ARG A 6 12.91 13.75 24.35
N ARG A 7 11.71 14.20 23.96
CA ARG A 7 10.71 14.70 24.89
C ARG A 7 10.19 13.56 25.76
N LYS A 8 10.18 13.73 27.08
CA LYS A 8 9.56 12.78 28.00
C LYS A 8 8.13 13.22 28.32
N GLU A 9 7.16 12.31 28.20
CA GLU A 9 5.79 12.48 28.69
C GLU A 9 5.35 11.19 29.38
N GLY A 10 5.01 11.27 30.67
CA GLY A 10 4.71 10.11 31.50
C GLY A 10 5.86 9.08 31.48
N ALA A 11 5.53 7.84 31.11
CA ALA A 11 6.47 6.72 31.01
C ALA A 11 7.12 6.57 29.62
N PHE A 12 6.88 7.51 28.70
CA PHE A 12 7.27 7.40 27.29
C PHE A 12 8.21 8.53 26.88
N TYR A 13 9.01 8.25 25.85
CA TYR A 13 9.87 9.22 25.19
C TYR A 13 9.46 9.37 23.73
N PHE A 14 9.51 10.60 23.24
CA PHE A 14 9.08 10.98 21.90
C PHE A 14 10.24 11.67 21.18
N ALA A 15 10.59 11.20 19.99
CA ALA A 15 11.52 11.87 19.10
C ALA A 15 10.75 12.39 17.88
N VAL A 16 10.84 13.68 17.62
CA VAL A 16 10.26 14.32 16.43
C VAL A 16 11.39 14.56 15.44
N GLN A 17 11.20 14.12 14.20
CA GLN A 17 12.19 14.26 13.14
C GLN A 17 11.54 14.89 11.91
N HIS A 18 12.32 15.72 11.22
CA HIS A 18 11.96 16.23 9.91
C HIS A 18 12.69 15.39 8.86
N THR A 19 11.94 14.76 7.96
CA THR A 19 12.45 13.91 6.88
C THR A 19 11.94 14.43 5.53
N ALA A 20 12.46 13.90 4.43
CA ALA A 20 12.01 14.30 3.10
C ALA A 20 10.56 13.84 2.80
N GLY A 21 9.98 12.97 3.63
CA GLY A 21 8.69 12.32 3.40
C GLY A 21 8.74 11.34 2.22
N GLU A 22 8.07 10.20 2.35
CA GLU A 22 7.88 9.29 1.19
C GLU A 22 6.77 9.77 0.26
N VAL A 23 5.87 10.62 0.78
CA VAL A 23 4.74 11.21 0.08
C VAL A 23 4.66 12.70 0.43
N ALA A 24 4.07 13.50 -0.46
CA ALA A 24 3.95 14.96 -0.25
C ALA A 24 3.25 15.28 1.07
N GLY A 25 3.74 16.24 1.84
CA GLY A 25 3.14 16.60 3.12
C GLY A 25 3.44 15.63 4.26
N GLY A 26 4.29 14.61 4.06
CA GLY A 26 4.70 13.63 5.07
C GLY A 26 6.09 13.87 5.68
N GLU A 27 6.49 15.13 5.86
CA GLU A 27 7.87 15.52 6.21
C GLU A 27 8.17 15.46 7.71
N VAL A 28 7.21 15.12 8.56
CA VAL A 28 7.41 15.06 10.02
C VAL A 28 7.05 13.69 10.54
N GLU A 29 7.94 13.10 11.33
CA GLU A 29 7.72 11.80 11.97
C GLU A 29 7.90 11.90 13.48
N ILE A 30 7.06 11.17 14.21
CA ILE A 30 7.16 10.98 15.65
C ILE A 30 7.47 9.50 15.92
N ALA A 31 8.62 9.25 16.53
CA ALA A 31 8.98 7.95 17.07
C ALA A 31 8.70 7.91 18.58
N VAL A 32 7.94 6.92 19.02
CA VAL A 32 7.53 6.72 20.42
C VAL A 32 8.29 5.55 21.02
N PHE A 33 8.88 5.75 22.19
CA PHE A 33 9.69 4.75 22.89
C PHE A 33 9.14 4.49 24.29
N ALA A 34 9.10 3.22 24.70
CA ALA A 34 8.98 2.85 26.10
C ALA A 34 10.31 3.11 26.82
N ALA A 35 10.24 3.71 28.00
CA ALA A 35 11.38 3.77 28.91
C ALA A 35 11.80 2.35 29.34
N VAL A 36 13.09 2.03 29.22
CA VAL A 36 13.70 0.86 29.87
C VAL A 36 14.74 1.35 30.89
N PRO A 37 14.95 0.64 32.02
CA PRO A 37 15.88 1.07 33.06
C PRO A 37 17.31 1.31 32.57
N GLU A 38 17.75 0.58 31.55
CA GLU A 38 19.06 0.69 30.92
C GLU A 38 18.92 0.53 29.40
N GLY A 39 19.43 1.48 28.60
CA GLY A 39 19.45 1.41 27.13
C GLY A 39 18.63 2.48 26.41
N GLU A 40 18.54 2.41 25.06
CA GLU A 40 17.96 3.46 24.20
C GLU A 40 16.42 3.50 24.14
N GLY A 41 15.73 2.71 24.97
CA GLY A 41 14.27 2.54 24.87
C GLY A 41 13.86 1.56 23.77
N VAL A 42 12.67 0.97 23.90
CA VAL A 42 12.08 0.11 22.86
C VAL A 42 11.16 0.96 21.99
N LEU A 43 11.40 1.01 20.69
CA LEU A 43 10.49 1.68 19.74
C LEU A 43 9.14 0.96 19.75
N LEU A 44 8.09 1.70 20.08
CA LEU A 44 6.72 1.20 20.14
C LEU A 44 5.90 1.55 18.91
N LEU A 45 6.11 2.74 18.37
CA LEU A 45 5.31 3.31 17.29
C LEU A 45 6.15 4.32 16.51
N LEU A 46 5.99 4.29 15.19
CA LEU A 46 6.39 5.36 14.29
C LEU A 46 5.12 5.96 13.68
N ARG A 47 5.01 7.28 13.70
CA ARG A 47 3.88 8.02 13.14
C ARG A 47 4.39 9.13 12.23
N SER A 48 4.02 9.08 10.95
CA SER A 48 4.14 10.22 10.04
C SER A 48 2.98 11.20 10.27
N LEU A 49 3.26 12.50 10.19
CA LEU A 49 2.30 13.58 10.31
C LEU A 49 2.13 14.27 8.96
N TYR A 50 0.87 14.51 8.62
CA TYR A 50 0.49 14.99 7.31
C TYR A 50 -0.07 16.41 7.34
N PHE A 51 0.49 17.30 6.52
CA PHE A 51 0.00 18.66 6.31
C PHE A 51 -0.25 19.40 7.64
N ASP A 52 -1.51 19.70 7.95
CA ASP A 52 -1.92 20.45 9.14
C ASP A 52 -1.57 19.73 10.46
N GLU A 53 -1.34 18.42 10.43
CA GLU A 53 -0.93 17.65 11.62
C GLU A 53 0.51 17.96 12.07
N GLN A 54 1.32 18.61 11.24
CA GLN A 54 2.73 18.91 11.53
C GLN A 54 2.92 20.09 12.50
N SER A 55 1.85 20.78 12.90
CA SER A 55 1.95 21.88 13.86
C SER A 55 2.39 21.39 15.24
N LEU A 56 3.11 22.24 15.97
CA LEU A 56 3.54 21.96 17.35
C LEU A 56 2.36 21.58 18.26
N GLY A 57 1.21 22.25 18.11
CA GLY A 57 0.01 21.92 18.88
C GLY A 57 -0.49 20.49 18.64
N HIS A 58 -0.47 20.01 17.38
CA HIS A 58 -0.85 18.64 17.06
C HIS A 58 0.16 17.61 17.58
N ILE A 59 1.47 17.91 17.47
CA ILE A 59 2.54 17.08 18.03
C ILE A 59 2.39 16.96 19.55
N ASP A 60 2.18 18.09 20.23
CA ASP A 60 2.00 18.16 21.68
C ASP A 60 0.79 17.36 22.16
N ASN A 61 -0.34 17.54 21.49
CA ASN A 61 -1.57 16.83 21.83
C ASN A 61 -1.40 15.33 21.64
N PHE A 62 -0.79 14.88 20.54
CA PHE A 62 -0.50 13.47 20.33
C PHE A 62 0.38 12.89 21.45
N CYS A 63 1.48 13.57 21.80
CA CYS A 63 2.39 13.09 22.84
C CYS A 63 1.68 12.93 24.19
N LYS A 64 0.87 13.92 24.57
CA LYS A 64 0.09 13.92 25.82
C LYS A 64 -0.98 12.82 25.81
N GLU A 65 -1.79 12.74 24.76
CA GLU A 65 -2.84 11.73 24.65
C GLU A 65 -2.26 10.32 24.67
N PHE A 66 -1.20 10.05 23.91
CA PHE A 66 -0.56 8.73 23.91
C PHE A 66 0.02 8.36 25.30
N ALA A 67 0.62 9.33 25.99
CA ALA A 67 1.21 9.10 27.30
C ALA A 67 0.16 8.82 28.38
N TYR A 68 -0.94 9.58 28.39
CA TYR A 68 -1.85 9.63 29.53
C TYR A 68 -3.22 8.98 29.29
N ASP A 69 -3.63 8.70 28.05
CA ASP A 69 -4.87 7.96 27.74
C ASP A 69 -4.55 6.50 27.36
N PRO A 70 -4.80 5.51 28.24
CA PRO A 70 -4.55 4.10 27.95
C PRO A 70 -5.41 3.56 26.80
N HIS A 71 -6.62 4.08 26.61
CA HIS A 71 -7.51 3.66 25.52
C HIS A 71 -6.98 4.17 24.18
N TYR A 72 -6.66 5.47 24.10
CA TYR A 72 -6.06 6.05 22.89
C TYR A 72 -4.72 5.38 22.54
N ARG A 73 -3.85 5.15 23.53
CA ARG A 73 -2.59 4.42 23.33
C ARG A 73 -2.84 3.03 22.76
N LYS A 74 -3.81 2.29 23.30
CA LYS A 74 -4.22 0.98 22.78
C LYS A 74 -4.64 1.09 21.31
N LEU A 75 -5.49 2.06 20.97
CA LEU A 75 -5.91 2.30 19.58
C LEU A 75 -4.72 2.60 18.66
N CYS A 76 -3.75 3.40 19.10
CA CYS A 76 -2.55 3.71 18.32
C CYS A 76 -1.71 2.45 18.06
N LEU A 77 -1.45 1.64 19.09
CA LEU A 77 -0.62 0.43 18.97
C LEU A 77 -1.26 -0.67 18.12
N TYR A 78 -2.59 -0.78 18.13
CA TYR A 78 -3.31 -1.70 17.23
C TYR A 78 -3.59 -1.08 15.83
N GLY A 79 -3.12 0.15 15.59
CA GLY A 79 -3.38 0.89 14.35
C GLY A 79 -4.87 1.22 14.12
N ALA A 80 -5.71 1.14 15.15
CA ALA A 80 -7.15 1.41 15.08
C ALA A 80 -7.50 2.89 15.30
N ALA A 81 -6.54 3.72 15.74
CA ALA A 81 -6.75 5.15 15.88
C ALA A 81 -7.12 5.79 14.53
N HIS A 82 -7.95 6.83 14.58
CA HIS A 82 -8.46 7.51 13.39
C HIS A 82 -7.33 7.92 12.43
N TRP A 83 -6.26 8.54 12.95
CA TRP A 83 -5.12 8.97 12.15
C TRP A 83 -4.40 7.80 11.46
N CYS A 84 -4.29 6.63 12.11
CA CYS A 84 -3.65 5.45 11.51
C CYS A 84 -4.42 4.99 10.26
N ARG A 85 -5.75 5.03 10.33
CA ARG A 85 -6.63 4.60 9.25
C ARG A 85 -6.60 5.60 8.09
N VAL A 86 -6.57 6.90 8.40
CA VAL A 86 -6.36 7.95 7.39
C VAL A 86 -4.99 7.79 6.73
N ALA A 87 -3.91 7.63 7.51
CA ALA A 87 -2.54 7.51 7.00
C ALA A 87 -2.40 6.35 6.01
N ARG A 88 -2.93 5.16 6.34
CA ARG A 88 -2.89 4.00 5.44
C ARG A 88 -3.56 4.27 4.09
N LEU A 89 -4.73 4.89 4.10
CA LEU A 89 -5.42 5.27 2.86
C LEU A 89 -4.66 6.37 2.13
N TYR A 90 -4.16 7.35 2.85
CA TYR A 90 -3.48 8.49 2.30
C TYR A 90 -2.19 8.08 1.59
N GLU A 91 -1.30 7.35 2.26
CA GLU A 91 -0.03 6.89 1.69
C GLU A 91 -0.23 6.03 0.44
N ALA A 92 -1.19 5.10 0.48
CA ALA A 92 -1.49 4.25 -0.67
C ALA A 92 -1.96 5.08 -1.88
N ASN A 93 -2.82 6.06 -1.66
CA ASN A 93 -3.38 6.89 -2.73
C ASN A 93 -2.42 7.99 -3.19
N ALA A 94 -1.62 8.57 -2.29
CA ALA A 94 -0.67 9.62 -2.59
C ALA A 94 0.47 9.10 -3.47
N ARG A 95 1.01 7.91 -3.18
CA ARG A 95 2.01 7.26 -4.05
C ARG A 95 1.49 7.04 -5.46
N ILE A 96 0.23 6.62 -5.58
CA ILE A 96 -0.37 6.39 -6.89
C ILE A 96 -0.60 7.70 -7.64
N LEU A 97 -1.02 8.77 -6.95
CA LEU A 97 -1.09 10.11 -7.55
C LEU A 97 0.27 10.59 -8.05
N GLN A 98 1.34 10.32 -7.30
CA GLN A 98 2.73 10.65 -7.69
C GLN A 98 3.18 9.87 -8.92
N ASP A 99 2.82 8.58 -9.00
CA ASP A 99 3.21 7.70 -10.11
C ASP A 99 2.39 7.96 -11.39
N GLU A 100 1.11 8.31 -11.27
CA GLU A 100 0.17 8.36 -12.41
C GLU A 100 -0.01 9.76 -12.99
N GLN A 101 0.22 10.83 -12.23
CA GLN A 101 -0.01 12.20 -12.71
C GLN A 101 1.30 12.93 -13.00
N PRO A 102 1.63 13.20 -14.28
CA PRO A 102 2.74 14.08 -14.65
C PRO A 102 2.34 15.54 -14.43
N VAL A 103 2.02 15.88 -13.19
CA VAL A 103 1.68 17.24 -12.76
C VAL A 103 2.90 17.88 -12.10
N GLY A 104 3.01 19.20 -12.20
CA GLY A 104 4.08 19.91 -11.52
C GLY A 104 4.00 19.74 -9.99
N PRO A 105 5.12 19.86 -9.25
CA PRO A 105 5.17 19.62 -7.80
C PRO A 105 4.09 20.36 -6.99
N ALA A 106 3.80 21.63 -7.34
CA ALA A 106 2.77 22.42 -6.66
C ALA A 106 1.35 21.88 -6.86
N ALA A 107 1.03 21.36 -8.05
CA ALA A 107 -0.28 20.75 -8.31
C ALA A 107 -0.41 19.38 -7.63
N LEU A 108 0.68 18.60 -7.60
CA LEU A 108 0.74 17.35 -6.85
C LEU A 108 0.50 17.57 -5.36
N GLU A 109 1.19 18.54 -4.75
CA GLU A 109 1.02 18.87 -3.33
C GLU A 109 -0.43 19.27 -3.03
N LYS A 110 -1.02 20.15 -3.86
CA LYS A 110 -2.42 20.54 -3.74
C LYS A 110 -3.36 19.32 -3.80
N ASN A 111 -3.18 18.45 -4.79
CA ASN A 111 -4.00 17.25 -4.96
C ASN A 111 -3.88 16.29 -3.76
N CYS A 112 -2.67 16.13 -3.24
CA CYS A 112 -2.38 15.33 -2.05
C CYS A 112 -3.03 15.93 -0.79
N ARG A 113 -2.97 17.24 -0.62
CA ARG A 113 -3.61 17.95 0.50
C ARG A 113 -5.13 17.79 0.45
N GLU A 114 -5.75 17.98 -0.71
CA GLU A 114 -7.18 17.77 -0.90
C GLU A 114 -7.60 16.32 -0.62
N LEU A 115 -6.80 15.34 -1.08
CA LEU A 115 -7.01 13.93 -0.79
C LEU A 115 -6.95 13.68 0.73
N PHE A 116 -5.91 14.17 1.42
CA PHE A 116 -5.76 14.00 2.86
C PHE A 116 -6.97 14.54 3.64
N HIS A 117 -7.44 15.75 3.30
CA HIS A 117 -8.62 16.32 3.95
C HIS A 117 -9.92 15.55 3.64
N LEU A 118 -10.08 15.05 2.42
CA LEU A 118 -11.21 14.20 2.06
C LEU A 118 -11.21 12.91 2.88
N LEU A 119 -10.06 12.22 2.96
CA LEU A 119 -9.92 10.99 3.73
C LEU A 119 -10.17 11.23 5.21
N ARG A 120 -9.60 12.30 5.77
CA ARG A 120 -9.78 12.68 7.17
C ARG A 120 -11.23 13.01 7.52
N ARG A 121 -11.96 13.68 6.63
CA ARG A 121 -13.38 14.04 6.85
C ARG A 121 -14.31 12.85 6.68
N ASP A 122 -14.12 12.07 5.61
CA ASP A 122 -15.10 11.09 5.16
C ASP A 122 -14.73 9.64 5.48
N LEU A 123 -13.69 9.40 6.30
CA LEU A 123 -13.15 8.06 6.60
C LEU A 123 -14.26 7.05 6.93
N VAL A 124 -15.14 7.37 7.89
CA VAL A 124 -16.22 6.47 8.32
C VAL A 124 -17.16 6.12 7.17
N ARG A 125 -17.45 7.09 6.28
CA ARG A 125 -18.31 6.89 5.11
C ARG A 125 -17.61 6.09 4.02
N ILE A 126 -16.30 6.22 3.88
CA ILE A 126 -15.48 5.42 2.96
C ILE A 126 -15.46 3.97 3.43
N GLU A 127 -15.21 3.75 4.71
CA GLU A 127 -15.05 2.41 5.26
C GLU A 127 -16.38 1.66 5.37
N SER A 128 -17.51 2.35 5.52
CA SER A 128 -18.83 1.71 5.54
C SER A 128 -19.29 1.22 4.16
N ARG A 129 -18.55 1.51 3.08
CA ARG A 129 -18.87 1.05 1.73
C ARG A 129 -18.74 -0.48 1.62
N PRO A 130 -19.72 -1.17 1.00
CA PRO A 130 -19.63 -2.62 0.79
C PRO A 130 -18.34 -3.05 0.08
N GLU A 131 -17.88 -2.26 -0.89
CA GLU A 131 -16.67 -2.51 -1.66
C GLU A 131 -15.42 -2.45 -0.77
N TYR A 132 -15.37 -1.50 0.16
CA TYR A 132 -14.30 -1.39 1.16
C TYR A 132 -14.30 -2.59 2.10
N GLN A 133 -15.47 -2.94 2.65
CA GLN A 133 -15.62 -4.06 3.58
C GLN A 133 -15.26 -5.41 2.92
N ALA A 134 -15.67 -5.61 1.67
CA ALA A 134 -15.33 -6.79 0.90
C ALA A 134 -13.81 -6.91 0.71
N GLU A 135 -13.13 -5.81 0.38
CA GLU A 135 -11.67 -5.80 0.21
C GLU A 135 -10.94 -6.06 1.52
N MET A 136 -11.35 -5.43 2.63
CA MET A 136 -10.74 -5.70 3.94
C MET A 136 -10.97 -7.14 4.39
N ALA A 137 -12.15 -7.69 4.14
CA ALA A 137 -12.43 -9.10 4.43
C ALA A 137 -11.55 -10.03 3.58
N ARG A 138 -11.30 -9.69 2.31
CA ARG A 138 -10.39 -10.42 1.43
C ARG A 138 -8.94 -10.37 1.93
N VAL A 139 -8.43 -9.17 2.25
CA VAL A 139 -7.09 -8.95 2.79
C VAL A 139 -6.89 -9.71 4.10
N ASN A 140 -7.84 -9.64 5.02
CA ASN A 140 -7.78 -10.35 6.31
C ASN A 140 -7.75 -11.88 6.16
N ARG A 141 -8.33 -12.44 5.09
CA ARG A 141 -8.25 -13.87 4.79
C ARG A 141 -6.97 -14.26 4.04
N GLY A 142 -6.15 -13.30 3.61
CA GLY A 142 -5.07 -13.54 2.66
C GLY A 142 -5.58 -14.11 1.33
N ALA A 143 -6.82 -13.82 0.96
CA ALA A 143 -7.46 -14.42 -0.20
C ALA A 143 -6.95 -13.77 -1.50
N GLU A 144 -6.09 -14.50 -2.22
CA GLU A 144 -5.66 -14.19 -3.59
C GLU A 144 -6.26 -15.19 -4.59
N GLU A 145 -7.51 -15.61 -4.35
CA GLU A 145 -8.19 -16.68 -5.09
C GLU A 145 -8.12 -16.50 -6.61
N ALA A 146 -8.25 -15.27 -7.10
CA ALA A 146 -8.18 -14.98 -8.54
C ALA A 146 -6.78 -15.22 -9.11
N LEU A 147 -5.73 -14.98 -8.32
CA LEU A 147 -4.34 -15.19 -8.71
C LEU A 147 -3.90 -16.65 -8.57
N GLN A 148 -4.48 -17.40 -7.63
CA GLN A 148 -4.09 -18.79 -7.36
C GLN A 148 -4.22 -19.69 -8.60
N GLU A 149 -5.27 -19.50 -9.40
CA GLU A 149 -5.43 -20.27 -10.64
C GLU A 149 -4.30 -19.97 -11.64
N ALA A 150 -3.96 -18.70 -11.84
CA ALA A 150 -2.84 -18.30 -12.69
C ALA A 150 -1.51 -18.90 -12.20
N LEU A 151 -1.27 -18.88 -10.89
CA LEU A 151 -0.07 -19.47 -10.28
C LEU A 151 -0.01 -20.98 -10.48
N GLY A 152 -1.15 -21.68 -10.32
CA GLY A 152 -1.26 -23.11 -10.61
C GLY A 152 -0.93 -23.46 -12.06
N LEU A 153 -1.33 -22.62 -13.01
CA LEU A 153 -0.97 -22.79 -14.43
C LEU A 153 0.51 -22.47 -14.69
N LEU A 154 1.04 -21.40 -14.11
CA LEU A 154 2.47 -21.03 -14.24
C LEU A 154 3.40 -22.11 -13.67
N ALA A 155 3.03 -22.72 -12.55
CA ALA A 155 3.80 -23.81 -11.93
C ALA A 155 3.94 -25.05 -12.81
N ARG A 156 3.11 -25.20 -13.85
CA ARG A 156 3.18 -26.30 -14.82
C ARG A 156 4.17 -26.04 -15.96
N ILE A 157 4.69 -24.82 -16.07
CA ILE A 157 5.69 -24.45 -17.08
C ILE A 157 7.07 -24.83 -16.51
N LYS A 158 7.72 -25.81 -17.13
CA LYS A 158 9.05 -26.30 -16.78
C LYS A 158 10.08 -25.16 -16.82
N GLY A 159 10.88 -25.10 -15.76
CA GLY A 159 11.93 -24.09 -15.62
C GLY A 159 11.42 -22.70 -15.25
N LEU A 160 10.10 -22.49 -15.13
CA LEU A 160 9.54 -21.27 -14.57
C LEU A 160 9.40 -21.43 -13.05
N LYS A 161 10.02 -20.52 -12.30
CA LYS A 161 9.88 -20.43 -10.85
C LYS A 161 9.37 -19.05 -10.46
N VAL A 162 8.20 -19.00 -9.83
CA VAL A 162 7.64 -17.78 -9.25
C VAL A 162 8.30 -17.53 -7.90
N VAL A 163 8.88 -16.34 -7.72
CA VAL A 163 9.53 -15.88 -6.48
C VAL A 163 8.51 -15.23 -5.56
N SER A 164 7.67 -14.37 -6.11
CA SER A 164 6.61 -13.68 -5.39
C SER A 164 5.47 -13.33 -6.32
N ALA A 165 4.27 -13.21 -5.77
CA ALA A 165 3.08 -12.84 -6.50
C ALA A 165 2.16 -12.00 -5.61
N CYS A 166 1.37 -11.14 -6.24
CA CYS A 166 0.45 -10.23 -5.57
C CYS A 166 -0.75 -9.96 -6.49
N GLN A 167 -1.96 -10.01 -5.93
CA GLN A 167 -3.19 -9.71 -6.67
C GLN A 167 -3.45 -8.20 -6.84
N GLY A 168 -2.71 -7.36 -6.12
CA GLY A 168 -2.90 -5.92 -6.09
C GLY A 168 -4.05 -5.47 -5.18
N SER A 169 -4.30 -4.17 -5.15
CA SER A 169 -5.41 -3.56 -4.41
C SER A 169 -6.70 -3.46 -5.23
N GLY A 170 -7.84 -3.53 -4.55
CA GLY A 170 -9.13 -3.06 -5.05
C GLY A 170 -9.23 -1.53 -5.12
N MET A 171 -10.29 -1.06 -5.76
CA MET A 171 -10.61 0.37 -5.88
C MET A 171 -12.05 0.64 -5.47
N LEU A 172 -12.26 1.81 -4.88
CA LEU A 172 -13.56 2.35 -4.50
C LEU A 172 -13.83 3.64 -5.28
N GLN A 173 -14.96 3.71 -5.97
CA GLN A 173 -15.46 4.98 -6.48
C GLN A 173 -16.14 5.75 -5.34
N PHE A 174 -15.66 6.96 -5.04
CA PHE A 174 -16.18 7.82 -3.98
C PHE A 174 -16.39 9.24 -4.50
N GLY A 175 -17.65 9.57 -4.84
CA GLY A 175 -17.96 10.79 -5.58
C GLY A 175 -17.28 10.78 -6.95
N GLU A 176 -16.58 11.85 -7.28
CA GLU A 176 -15.79 11.97 -8.53
C GLU A 176 -14.40 11.32 -8.41
N ARG A 177 -13.97 10.92 -7.22
CA ARG A 177 -12.65 10.34 -6.98
C ARG A 177 -12.67 8.82 -6.99
N ARG A 178 -11.55 8.25 -7.39
CA ARG A 178 -11.24 6.84 -7.21
C ARG A 178 -10.22 6.71 -6.09
N LEU A 179 -10.56 5.90 -5.09
CA LEU A 179 -9.71 5.61 -3.95
C LEU A 179 -9.19 4.19 -4.08
N TYR A 180 -7.89 4.04 -4.05
CA TYR A 180 -7.22 2.77 -3.91
C TYR A 180 -7.37 2.28 -2.49
N LEU A 181 -7.81 1.03 -2.36
CA LEU A 181 -8.03 0.41 -1.07
C LEU A 181 -6.71 -0.17 -0.53
N PRO A 182 -6.49 -0.16 0.79
CA PRO A 182 -5.27 -0.72 1.36
C PRO A 182 -5.17 -2.22 1.02
N SER A 183 -3.99 -2.66 0.57
CA SER A 183 -3.64 -4.08 0.38
C SER A 183 -2.38 -4.39 1.16
N CYS A 184 -2.19 -5.64 1.56
CA CYS A 184 -1.01 -6.09 2.30
C CYS A 184 0.27 -6.16 1.46
N HIS A 185 0.20 -6.01 0.14
CA HIS A 185 1.34 -6.24 -0.76
C HIS A 185 1.71 -5.02 -1.61
N GLY A 186 0.80 -4.53 -2.44
CA GLY A 186 1.07 -3.39 -3.34
C GLY A 186 -0.13 -3.02 -4.21
N PRO A 187 -0.08 -1.86 -4.89
CA PRO A 187 -1.23 -1.36 -5.62
C PRO A 187 -1.51 -2.16 -6.89
N LYS A 188 -0.47 -2.54 -7.64
CA LYS A 188 -0.58 -3.30 -8.89
C LYS A 188 -0.45 -4.81 -8.63
N ALA A 189 -1.27 -5.60 -9.33
CA ALA A 189 -1.07 -7.03 -9.42
C ALA A 189 0.27 -7.31 -10.09
N SER A 190 1.06 -8.24 -9.54
CA SER A 190 2.35 -8.58 -10.12
C SER A 190 2.79 -10.00 -9.80
N ILE A 191 3.62 -10.55 -10.68
CA ILE A 191 4.27 -11.84 -10.55
C ILE A 191 5.75 -11.63 -10.86
N VAL A 192 6.59 -11.95 -9.89
CA VAL A 192 8.05 -11.94 -10.01
C VAL A 192 8.52 -13.38 -10.17
N MET A 193 9.38 -13.62 -11.15
CA MET A 193 9.92 -14.93 -11.50
C MET A 193 11.44 -14.90 -11.36
N GLU A 194 12.09 -16.05 -11.14
CA GLU A 194 13.56 -16.12 -11.17
C GLU A 194 14.09 -15.86 -12.59
N HIS A 195 13.38 -16.39 -13.57
CA HIS A 195 13.62 -16.16 -14.99
C HIS A 195 12.27 -16.13 -15.70
N PHE A 196 12.02 -15.11 -16.53
CA PHE A 196 10.82 -15.03 -17.36
C PHE A 196 11.09 -15.69 -18.73
N PRO A 197 10.56 -16.89 -19.03
CA PRO A 197 10.90 -17.58 -20.27
C PRO A 197 10.46 -16.78 -21.49
N HIS A 198 11.38 -16.59 -22.45
CA HIS A 198 11.14 -15.80 -23.65
C HIS A 198 9.92 -16.26 -24.46
N SER A 199 9.70 -17.58 -24.56
CA SER A 199 8.54 -18.16 -25.25
C SER A 199 7.22 -17.74 -24.62
N LEU A 200 7.12 -17.81 -23.30
CA LEU A 200 5.95 -17.37 -22.55
C LEU A 200 5.79 -15.85 -22.66
N LYS A 201 6.87 -15.08 -22.48
CA LYS A 201 6.85 -13.62 -22.57
C LYS A 201 6.32 -13.17 -23.93
N ASN A 202 6.85 -13.72 -25.02
CA ASN A 202 6.41 -13.41 -26.39
C ASN A 202 4.95 -13.81 -26.63
N HIS A 203 4.52 -14.97 -26.13
CA HIS A 203 3.11 -15.40 -26.23
C HIS A 203 2.17 -14.43 -25.52
N LEU A 204 2.48 -14.04 -24.27
CA LEU A 204 1.66 -13.11 -23.50
C LEU A 204 1.67 -11.69 -24.08
N GLN A 205 2.82 -11.22 -24.59
CA GLN A 205 2.97 -9.91 -25.23
C GLN A 205 2.21 -9.82 -26.56
N SER A 206 2.25 -10.88 -27.37
CA SER A 206 1.54 -10.92 -28.66
C SER A 206 0.03 -11.13 -28.50
N GLY A 207 -0.42 -11.60 -27.33
CA GLY A 207 -1.82 -11.86 -27.01
C GLY A 207 -2.57 -10.68 -26.38
N PRO A 208 -3.76 -10.93 -25.80
CA PRO A 208 -4.63 -9.89 -25.26
C PRO A 208 -4.01 -9.02 -24.17
N LEU A 209 -3.07 -9.56 -23.37
CA LEU A 209 -2.39 -8.81 -22.31
C LEU A 209 -1.54 -7.67 -22.87
N GLY A 210 -0.70 -7.95 -23.87
CA GLY A 210 0.13 -6.92 -24.51
C GLY A 210 -0.68 -6.02 -25.46
N GLN A 211 -1.60 -6.58 -26.24
CA GLN A 211 -2.39 -5.80 -27.21
C GLN A 211 -3.34 -4.78 -26.56
N GLN A 212 -3.82 -5.05 -25.35
CA GLN A 212 -4.71 -4.15 -24.63
C GLN A 212 -3.97 -3.20 -23.67
N HIS A 213 -2.63 -3.21 -23.68
CA HIS A 213 -1.79 -2.44 -22.77
C HIS A 213 -2.18 -2.62 -21.29
N LEU A 214 -2.53 -3.86 -20.92
CA LEU A 214 -2.97 -4.18 -19.55
C LEU A 214 -1.82 -4.65 -18.66
N ALA A 215 -0.67 -4.95 -19.26
CA ALA A 215 0.48 -5.52 -18.58
C ALA A 215 1.79 -4.85 -18.96
N LEU A 216 2.66 -4.71 -17.96
CA LEU A 216 4.07 -4.35 -18.11
C LEU A 216 4.92 -5.61 -18.06
N PHE A 217 5.86 -5.70 -18.99
CA PHE A 217 6.69 -6.87 -19.22
C PHE A 217 8.17 -6.52 -19.01
N GLU A 218 8.67 -6.77 -17.81
CA GLU A 218 10.06 -6.53 -17.44
C GLU A 218 10.90 -7.81 -17.64
N GLU A 219 12.17 -7.78 -17.28
CA GLU A 219 13.07 -8.93 -17.44
C GLU A 219 12.55 -10.16 -16.68
N ASN A 220 12.21 -9.99 -15.41
CA ASN A 220 11.81 -11.07 -14.51
C ASN A 220 10.46 -10.82 -13.83
N ARG A 221 9.68 -9.86 -14.34
CA ARG A 221 8.42 -9.46 -13.75
C ARG A 221 7.35 -9.23 -14.81
N LEU A 222 6.15 -9.67 -14.46
CA LEU A 222 4.92 -9.35 -15.15
C LEU A 222 3.99 -8.63 -14.17
N SER A 223 3.51 -7.45 -14.50
CA SER A 223 2.58 -6.71 -13.64
C SER A 223 1.45 -6.11 -14.43
N ALA A 224 0.33 -5.81 -13.77
CA ALA A 224 -0.67 -4.92 -14.32
C ALA A 224 -0.04 -3.56 -14.63
N ASP A 225 -0.47 -2.92 -15.71
CA ASP A 225 0.00 -1.58 -16.07
C ASP A 225 -0.48 -0.51 -15.07
N HIS A 226 -1.72 -0.67 -14.60
CA HIS A 226 -2.39 0.25 -13.69
C HIS A 226 -3.21 -0.55 -12.66
N PRO A 227 -3.36 -0.10 -11.41
CA PRO A 227 -4.10 -0.88 -10.40
C PRO A 227 -5.57 -1.14 -10.79
N ALA A 228 -6.20 -0.19 -11.49
CA ALA A 228 -7.53 -0.39 -12.09
C ALA A 228 -7.63 -1.60 -13.04
N HIS A 229 -6.50 -2.06 -13.57
CA HIS A 229 -6.44 -3.23 -14.46
C HIS A 229 -6.28 -4.54 -13.71
N ASN A 230 -6.00 -4.55 -12.40
CA ASN A 230 -5.68 -5.78 -11.63
C ASN A 230 -6.64 -6.95 -11.91
N PRO A 231 -7.97 -6.81 -11.79
CA PRO A 231 -8.86 -7.96 -12.00
C PRO A 231 -8.85 -8.45 -13.45
N ARG A 232 -8.79 -7.52 -14.41
CA ARG A 232 -8.78 -7.84 -15.85
C ARG A 232 -7.45 -8.46 -16.27
N PHE A 233 -6.34 -7.94 -15.75
CA PHE A 233 -4.99 -8.45 -15.94
C PHE A 233 -4.91 -9.92 -15.50
N ILE A 234 -5.31 -10.24 -14.26
CA ILE A 234 -5.27 -11.60 -13.73
C ILE A 234 -6.14 -12.53 -14.57
N ARG A 235 -7.38 -12.14 -14.88
CA ARG A 235 -8.30 -12.94 -15.70
C ARG A 235 -7.72 -13.25 -17.09
N LEU A 236 -7.14 -12.25 -17.76
CA LEU A 236 -6.55 -12.44 -19.09
C LEU A 236 -5.25 -13.23 -19.04
N LEU A 237 -4.46 -13.08 -17.98
CA LEU A 237 -3.29 -13.92 -17.74
C LEU A 237 -3.70 -15.39 -17.64
N THR A 238 -4.63 -15.73 -16.74
CA THR A 238 -5.15 -17.09 -16.58
C THR A 238 -5.66 -17.64 -17.91
N ALA A 239 -6.51 -16.88 -18.62
CA ALA A 239 -7.05 -17.28 -19.91
C ALA A 239 -5.97 -17.49 -20.99
N SER A 240 -4.87 -16.72 -20.96
CA SER A 240 -3.78 -16.82 -21.94
C SER A 240 -2.82 -17.98 -21.65
N LEU A 241 -2.75 -18.44 -20.40
CA LEU A 241 -1.89 -19.57 -19.99
C LEU A 241 -2.45 -20.92 -20.44
N HIS A 242 -3.78 -21.09 -20.47
CA HIS A 242 -4.40 -22.33 -20.98
C HIS A 242 -3.97 -22.72 -22.41
N PRO A 243 -4.13 -21.85 -23.44
CA PRO A 243 -3.73 -22.20 -24.80
C PRO A 243 -2.20 -22.31 -24.95
N PHE A 244 -1.42 -21.62 -24.12
CA PHE A 244 0.04 -21.79 -24.10
C PHE A 244 0.42 -23.22 -23.69
N LEU A 245 -0.13 -23.69 -22.57
CA LEU A 245 0.12 -25.05 -22.05
C LEU A 245 -0.38 -26.14 -23.01
N GLN A 246 -1.46 -25.89 -23.76
CA GLN A 246 -1.94 -26.83 -24.79
C GLN A 246 -0.95 -26.95 -25.97
N LYS A 247 -0.33 -25.83 -26.39
CA LYS A 247 0.65 -25.83 -27.48
C LYS A 247 2.02 -26.36 -27.06
N HIS A 248 2.32 -26.31 -25.76
CA HIS A 248 3.59 -26.76 -25.21
C HIS A 248 3.41 -27.70 -24.00
N PRO A 249 2.89 -28.92 -24.21
CA PRO A 249 2.54 -29.85 -23.14
C PRO A 249 3.75 -30.46 -22.38
N HIS A 250 4.98 -30.20 -22.85
CA HIS A 250 6.23 -30.76 -22.31
C HIS A 250 7.30 -29.71 -21.99
N THR A 251 6.99 -28.42 -22.12
CA THR A 251 7.82 -27.33 -21.58
C THR A 251 7.27 -26.85 -20.27
#